data_AF-I4BS22-F1
#
_entry.id   AF-I4BS22-F1
#
_cell.length_a   1.000
_cell.length_b   1.000
_cell.length_c   1.000
_cell.angle_alpha   90.00
_cell.angle_beta   90.00
_cell.angle_gamma   90.00
#
_symmetry.space_group_name_H-M   'P 1'
#
loop_
_entity.id
_entity.type
_entity.pdbx_description
1 polymer ?
#
loop_
_entity_poly.entity_id
_entity_poly.type
_entity_poly.pdbx_seq_one_letter_code
_entity_poly.pdbx_strand_id
1 'polypeptide(L)'
;MALNRPYTFELAAIVLNEPGQHDEIKALAERNGVDGEHFERAIAILRNISAAGESVADFVRREHFLDGWLHGYLSLDDSPTDPSLTVWKLGQLAEAFYRS
;
A
#
# COMPACT_ATOMS: atom_id res chain seq x y z
N MET A 1 2.48 -15.79 7.47
CA MET A 1 2.95 -14.42 7.21
C MET A 1 1.73 -13.53 7.17
N ALA A 2 1.73 -12.42 7.90
CA ALA A 2 0.67 -11.42 7.76
C ALA A 2 0.85 -10.70 6.41
N LEU A 3 -0.25 -10.43 5.70
CA LEU A 3 -0.23 -9.74 4.42
C LEU A 3 0.13 -8.27 4.67
N ASN A 4 1.22 -7.78 4.05
CA ASN A 4 1.52 -6.35 4.02
C ASN A 4 0.50 -5.66 3.10
N ARG A 5 -0.64 -5.29 3.69
CA ARG A 5 -1.78 -4.69 3.00
C ARG A 5 -1.42 -3.33 2.37
N PRO A 6 -0.70 -2.41 3.05
CA PRO A 6 -0.26 -1.17 2.43
C PRO A 6 0.59 -1.39 1.17
N TYR A 7 1.53 -2.34 1.21
CA TYR A 7 2.35 -2.69 0.04
C TYR A 7 1.52 -3.22 -1.14
N THR A 8 0.47 -3.99 -0.85
CA THR A 8 -0.46 -4.46 -1.89
C THR A 8 -1.14 -3.28 -2.61
N PHE A 9 -1.56 -2.25 -1.86
CA PHE A 9 -2.16 -1.05 -2.44
C PHE A 9 -1.15 -0.15 -3.15
N GLU A 10 0.11 -0.10 -2.71
CA GLU A 10 1.17 0.60 -3.44
C GLU A 10 1.37 0.01 -4.84
N LEU A 11 1.49 -1.31 -4.93
CA LEU A 11 1.63 -2.01 -6.21
C LEU A 11 0.42 -1.75 -7.12
N ALA A 12 -0.79 -1.81 -6.56
CA ALA A 12 -2.01 -1.52 -7.31
C ALA A 12 -2.04 -0.05 -7.80
N ALA A 13 -1.56 0.90 -7.00
CA ALA A 13 -1.48 2.31 -7.38
C ALA A 13 -0.49 2.54 -8.54
N ILE A 14 0.63 1.80 -8.57
CA ILE A 14 1.57 1.84 -9.71
C ILE A 14 0.87 1.43 -11.01
N VAL A 15 0.09 0.34 -10.99
CA VAL A 15 -0.65 -0.11 -12.20
C VAL A 15 -1.69 0.91 -12.65
N LEU A 16 -2.34 1.62 -11.73
CA LEU A 16 -3.29 2.67 -12.12
C LEU A 16 -2.62 3.88 -12.78
N ASN A 17 -1.41 4.24 -12.34
CA ASN A 17 -0.65 5.31 -12.95
C ASN A 17 0.05 4.88 -14.25
N GLU A 18 0.42 3.60 -14.35
CA GLU A 18 1.19 3.03 -15.45
C GLU A 18 0.57 1.70 -15.95
N PRO A 19 -0.56 1.74 -16.68
CA PRO A 19 -1.30 0.54 -17.07
C PRO A 19 -0.51 -0.48 -17.90
N GLY A 20 0.54 -0.01 -18.60
CA GLY A 20 1.42 -0.85 -19.41
C GLY A 20 2.31 -1.80 -18.60
N GLN A 21 2.41 -1.63 -17.28
CA GLN A 21 3.25 -2.47 -16.41
C GLN A 21 2.46 -3.52 -15.62
N HIS A 22 1.17 -3.73 -15.92
CA HIS A 22 0.32 -4.63 -15.12
C HIS A 22 0.96 -6.01 -14.90
N ASP A 23 1.37 -6.70 -15.96
CA ASP A 23 1.95 -8.05 -15.83
C ASP A 23 3.26 -8.07 -15.03
N GLU A 24 4.11 -7.05 -15.21
CA GLU A 24 5.39 -6.92 -14.51
C GLU A 24 5.19 -6.69 -13.01
N ILE A 25 4.25 -5.81 -12.66
CA ILE A 25 3.90 -5.50 -11.26
C ILE A 25 3.16 -6.66 -10.61
N LYS A 26 2.31 -7.39 -11.34
CA LYS A 26 1.69 -8.62 -10.83
C LYS A 26 2.74 -9.67 -10.50
N ALA A 27 3.69 -9.90 -11.39
CA ALA A 27 4.79 -10.82 -11.13
C ALA A 27 5.66 -10.35 -9.94
N LEU A 28 5.83 -9.04 -9.76
CA LEU A 28 6.50 -8.49 -8.57
C LEU A 28 5.69 -8.73 -7.29
N ALA A 29 4.38 -8.56 -7.33
CA ALA A 29 3.47 -8.80 -6.21
C ALA A 29 3.59 -10.25 -5.73
N GLU A 30 3.50 -11.21 -6.65
CA GLU A 30 3.59 -12.65 -6.37
C GLU A 30 4.95 -13.03 -5.76
N ARG A 31 6.05 -12.47 -6.28
CA ARG A 31 7.41 -12.67 -5.72
C ARG A 31 7.54 -12.16 -4.28
N ASN A 32 6.73 -11.18 -3.89
CA ASN A 32 6.73 -10.60 -2.55
C ASN A 32 5.58 -11.12 -1.67
N GLY A 33 4.96 -12.24 -2.06
CA GLY A 33 3.94 -12.93 -1.26
C GLY A 33 2.55 -12.31 -1.31
N VAL A 34 2.30 -11.40 -2.26
CA VAL A 34 0.96 -10.89 -2.56
C VAL A 34 0.34 -11.81 -3.59
N ASP A 35 -0.73 -12.49 -3.19
CA ASP A 35 -1.51 -13.34 -4.08
C ASP A 35 -2.16 -12.54 -5.24
N GLY A 36 -2.23 -13.15 -6.42
CA GLY A 36 -2.73 -12.50 -7.63
C GLY A 36 -4.18 -12.04 -7.51
N GLU A 37 -5.06 -12.80 -6.85
CA GLU A 37 -6.46 -12.38 -6.66
C GLU A 37 -6.56 -11.18 -5.70
N HIS A 38 -5.74 -11.16 -4.65
CA HIS A 38 -5.65 -10.02 -3.74
C HIS A 38 -5.15 -8.76 -4.46
N PHE A 39 -4.16 -8.92 -5.33
CA PHE A 39 -3.64 -7.82 -6.14
C PHE A 39 -4.69 -7.23 -7.09
N GLU A 40 -5.40 -8.07 -7.86
CA GLU A 40 -6.48 -7.61 -8.74
C GLU A 40 -7.62 -6.94 -7.95
N ARG A 41 -7.94 -7.49 -6.77
CA ARG A 41 -8.93 -6.87 -5.87
C ARG A 41 -8.48 -5.50 -5.40
N ALA A 42 -7.20 -5.32 -5.08
CA ALA A 42 -6.66 -4.02 -4.69
C ALA A 42 -6.76 -3.00 -5.84
N ILE A 43 -6.46 -3.39 -7.08
CA ILE A 43 -6.67 -2.54 -8.26
C ILE A 43 -8.14 -2.10 -8.38
N ALA A 44 -9.08 -3.04 -8.24
CA ALA A 44 -10.50 -2.75 -8.32
C ALA A 44 -10.97 -1.78 -7.21
N ILE A 45 -10.47 -1.94 -5.98
CA ILE A 45 -10.75 -1.05 -4.85
C ILE A 45 -10.25 0.37 -5.16
N LEU A 46 -8.99 0.52 -5.60
CA LEU A 46 -8.42 1.83 -5.90
C LEU A 46 -9.13 2.53 -7.07
N ARG A 47 -9.58 1.78 -8.08
CA ARG A 47 -10.44 2.33 -9.16
C ARG A 47 -11.73 2.91 -8.60
N ASN A 48 -12.38 2.21 -7.67
CA ASN A 48 -13.61 2.68 -7.05
C ASN A 48 -13.40 3.94 -6.21
N ILE A 49 -12.34 3.96 -5.39
CA ILE A 49 -11.93 5.11 -4.58
C ILE A 49 -11.66 6.33 -5.47
N SER A 50 -10.89 6.15 -6.54
CA SER A 50 -10.61 7.22 -7.51
C SER A 50 -11.89 7.72 -8.19
N ALA A 51 -12.79 6.82 -8.59
CA ALA A 51 -14.07 7.18 -9.20
C ALA A 51 -15.00 7.93 -8.24
N ALA A 52 -14.87 7.71 -6.92
CA ALA A 52 -15.59 8.46 -5.89
C ALA A 52 -14.99 9.85 -5.62
N GLY A 53 -13.88 10.22 -6.28
CA GLY A 53 -13.23 11.52 -6.14
C GLY A 53 -12.19 11.59 -5.02
N GLU A 54 -11.87 10.47 -4.36
CA GLU A 54 -10.81 10.39 -3.36
C GLU A 54 -9.42 10.21 -4.02
N SER A 55 -8.42 10.87 -3.44
CA SER A 55 -7.02 10.72 -3.84
C SER A 55 -6.49 9.32 -3.49
N VAL A 56 -6.07 8.57 -4.51
CA VAL A 56 -5.45 7.25 -4.33
C VAL A 56 -4.20 7.34 -3.45
N ALA A 57 -3.40 8.39 -3.61
CA ALA A 57 -2.19 8.59 -2.80
C ALA A 57 -2.52 8.80 -1.31
N ASP A 58 -3.58 9.57 -1.01
CA ASP A 58 -4.01 9.81 0.37
C ASP A 58 -4.61 8.56 0.99
N PHE A 59 -5.34 7.77 0.21
CA PHE A 59 -5.85 6.47 0.63
C PHE A 59 -4.70 5.50 0.98
N VAL A 60 -3.74 5.31 0.07
CA VAL A 60 -2.57 4.44 0.32
C VAL A 60 -1.79 4.90 1.55
N ARG A 61 -1.61 6.21 1.71
CA ARG A 61 -0.97 6.77 2.91
C ARG A 61 -1.75 6.44 4.18
N ARG A 62 -3.08 6.54 4.17
CA ARG A 62 -3.92 6.18 5.32
C ARG A 62 -3.80 4.71 5.68
N GLU A 63 -3.72 3.83 4.68
CA GLU A 63 -3.53 2.41 4.89
C GLU A 63 -2.24 2.10 5.66
N HIS A 64 -1.15 2.80 5.35
CA HIS A 64 0.11 2.69 6.10
C HIS A 64 -0.01 3.09 7.57
N PHE A 65 -0.73 4.18 7.87
CA PHE A 65 -0.92 4.62 9.25
C PHE A 65 -1.76 3.61 10.04
N LEU A 66 -2.87 3.15 9.45
CA LEU A 66 -3.72 2.14 10.08
C LEU A 66 -2.95 0.84 10.34
N ASP A 67 -2.20 0.35 9.36
CA ASP A 67 -1.40 -0.87 9.48
C ASP A 67 -0.29 -0.68 10.53
N GLY A 68 0.43 0.44 10.49
CA GLY A 68 1.54 0.73 11.41
C GLY A 68 1.13 0.87 12.86
N TRP A 69 -0.03 1.48 13.13
CA TRP A 69 -0.58 1.54 14.48
C TRP A 69 -1.06 0.18 14.97
N LEU A 70 -1.68 -0.63 14.11
CA LEU A 70 -2.17 -1.97 14.47
C LEU A 70 -1.01 -2.94 14.72
N HIS A 71 0.08 -2.81 13.99
CA HIS A 71 1.23 -3.71 14.05
C HIS A 71 2.39 -3.21 14.92
N GLY A 72 2.37 -1.93 15.33
CA GLY A 72 3.31 -1.34 16.26
C GLY A 72 4.62 -0.86 15.65
N TYR A 73 4.71 -0.74 14.31
CA TYR A 73 5.85 -0.10 13.64
C TYR A 73 5.69 1.42 13.47
N LEU A 74 4.54 1.96 13.87
CA LEU A 74 4.30 3.38 14.11
C LEU A 74 3.81 3.60 15.55
N SER A 75 4.19 4.74 16.13
CA SER A 75 3.63 5.19 17.40
C SER A 75 2.20 5.73 17.19
N LEU A 76 1.33 5.62 18.20
CA LEU A 76 0.01 6.26 18.18
C LEU A 76 0.10 7.80 18.16
N ASP A 77 1.26 8.36 18.52
CA ASP A 77 1.54 9.79 18.44
C ASP A 77 1.96 10.25 17.02
N ASP A 78 2.29 9.31 16.12
CA ASP A 78 2.63 9.63 14.73
C ASP A 78 1.39 10.10 13.97
N SER A 79 1.37 11.36 13.55
CA SER A 79 0.18 11.95 12.91
C SER A 79 0.11 11.65 11.40
N PRO A 80 -1.07 11.27 10.86
CA PRO A 80 -1.31 11.20 9.42
C PRO A 80 -1.03 12.51 8.68
N THR A 81 -1.14 13.64 9.39
CA THR A 81 -0.90 14.99 8.86
C THR A 81 0.57 15.40 8.88
N ASP A 82 1.48 14.59 9.45
CA ASP A 82 2.92 14.92 9.45
C ASP A 82 3.50 14.76 8.03
N PRO A 83 3.93 15.84 7.35
CA PRO A 83 4.49 15.75 6.01
C PRO A 83 5.79 14.93 5.94
N SER A 84 6.49 14.72 7.06
CA SER A 84 7.73 13.93 7.12
C SER A 84 7.50 12.43 6.92
N LEU A 85 6.28 11.95 7.21
CA LEU A 85 5.87 10.56 7.05
C LEU A 85 5.33 10.33 5.64
N THR A 86 6.23 10.38 4.65
CA THR A 86 5.91 10.11 3.25
C THR A 86 5.55 8.63 3.05
N VAL A 87 4.81 8.31 1.98
CA VAL A 87 4.51 6.90 1.62
C VAL A 87 5.79 6.08 1.49
N TRP A 88 6.86 6.66 0.94
CA TRP A 88 8.17 6.00 0.88
C TRP A 88 8.71 5.65 2.28
N LYS A 89 8.68 6.59 3.23
CA LYS A 89 9.18 6.35 4.59
C LYS A 89 8.31 5.31 5.32
N LEU A 90 7.00 5.40 5.16
CA LEU A 90 6.05 4.43 5.72
C LEU A 90 6.27 3.02 5.16
N GLY A 91 6.50 2.91 3.85
CA GLY A 91 6.85 1.66 3.17
C GLY A 91 8.13 1.03 3.72
N GLN A 92 9.16 1.83 4.00
CA GLN A 92 10.40 1.34 4.63
C GLN A 92 10.18 0.82 6.06
N LEU A 93 9.33 1.48 6.85
CA LEU A 93 8.98 1.02 8.21
C LEU A 93 8.19 -0.29 8.17
N ALA A 94 7.19 -0.38 7.27
CA ALA A 94 6.42 -1.60 7.05
C ALA A 94 7.34 -2.74 6.58
N GLU A 95 8.21 -2.48 5.60
CA GLU A 95 9.18 -3.48 5.11
C GLU A 95 10.08 -4.00 6.22
N ALA A 96 10.63 -3.11 7.06
CA ALA A 96 11.47 -3.51 8.19
C ALA A 96 10.71 -4.41 9.18
N PHE A 97 9.44 -4.11 9.44
CA PHE A 97 8.57 -4.93 10.30
C PHE A 97 8.26 -6.30 9.70
N TYR A 98 7.80 -6.36 8.44
CA TYR A 98 7.38 -7.62 7.81
C TYR A 98 8.54 -8.53 7.39
N ARG A 99 9.77 -8.01 7.31
CA ARG A 99 10.99 -8.82 7.08
C ARG A 99 11.62 -9.39 8.35
N SER A 100 11.20 -8.93 9.54
CA SER A 100 11.69 -9.43 10.83
C SER A 100 11.05 -10.77 11.24
#